data_AF-A0A929C4H1-F1
#
_entry.id   AF-A0A929C4H1-F1
#
_cell.length_a   1.000
_cell.length_b   1.000
_cell.length_c   1.000
_cell.angle_alpha   90.00
_cell.angle_beta   90.00
_cell.angle_gamma   90.00
#
_symmetry.space_group_name_H-M   'P 1'
#
loop_
_entity.id
_entity.type
_entity.pdbx_description
1 polymer ?
#
loop_
_entity_poly.entity_id
_entity_poly.type
_entity_poly.pdbx_seq_one_letter_code
_entity_poly.pdbx_strand_id
1 'polypeptide(L)'
;MTDIISSDLSTLDAEEYLIDPPETVWEDVLLVDHISFLDIKDLEIMERAQEATNQYSESIPREAWMGLYAPINPLKKTVSDSMCVAKNIFQRAIEMPEWKRLQSCAGMDPVAAAFGAAHFSKELINNLPPEVKDRMEEAQQDRNQVSQLENRIQALRMVADSIGDAGEQNGQGNEQLQDLQQQADDLESCLAQAVAKVHQSSQAAAEAMDRAEARVRHAMAQATSKSADDLSDLKDAAQEFGFGWGFAGGAGATREQIEGLHELADFLRKSKYLKMILDTLGWAKKMVSAERRKSKHGRERFTHFRVQDLEMESLAPQEILNMLAFPVGSDIHTDFLCRALDGDLLHAQYEGDDHAGRGPMVYLRDESGSMRG
;
A
#
# COMPACT_ATOMS: atom_id res chain seq x y z
N MET A 1 -40.49 -12.70 -7.98
CA MET A 1 -40.91 -11.87 -6.83
C MET A 1 -40.29 -12.50 -5.61
N THR A 2 -39.04 -12.15 -5.36
CA THR A 2 -38.21 -12.63 -4.26
C THR A 2 -38.00 -11.42 -3.37
N ASP A 3 -38.56 -11.49 -2.17
CA ASP A 3 -38.42 -10.47 -1.14
C ASP A 3 -36.95 -10.36 -0.74
N ILE A 4 -36.33 -9.24 -1.10
CA ILE A 4 -35.05 -8.81 -0.56
C ILE A 4 -35.36 -8.34 0.87
N ILE A 5 -34.96 -9.15 1.85
CA ILE A 5 -34.94 -8.74 3.24
C ILE A 5 -33.92 -7.61 3.34
N SER A 6 -34.42 -6.37 3.35
CA SER A 6 -33.70 -5.18 3.76
C SER A 6 -33.39 -5.31 5.26
N SER A 7 -32.28 -5.97 5.59
CA SER A 7 -31.72 -5.92 6.94
C SER A 7 -31.20 -4.50 7.19
N ASP A 8 -31.74 -3.89 8.24
CA ASP A 8 -31.41 -2.55 8.70
C ASP A 8 -29.96 -2.52 9.22
N LEU A 9 -29.05 -2.00 8.39
CA LEU A 9 -27.61 -1.88 8.62
C LEU A 9 -27.24 -0.94 9.78
N SER A 10 -28.23 -0.31 10.43
CA SER A 10 -28.01 0.65 11.54
C SER A 10 -27.77 -0.01 12.91
N THR A 11 -27.84 -1.34 13.00
CA THR A 11 -27.73 -2.09 14.28
C THR A 11 -26.50 -2.99 14.38
N LEU A 12 -25.60 -2.98 13.40
CA LEU A 12 -24.34 -3.71 13.48
C LEU A 12 -23.34 -2.89 14.29
N ASP A 13 -23.13 -3.28 15.55
CA ASP A 13 -22.09 -2.73 16.41
C ASP A 13 -20.72 -2.85 15.72
N ALA A 14 -19.98 -1.75 15.66
CA ALA A 14 -18.71 -1.62 14.95
C ALA A 14 -17.54 -2.42 15.56
N GLU A 15 -17.80 -3.32 16.52
CA GLU A 15 -16.77 -4.01 17.31
C GLU A 15 -16.50 -5.47 16.93
N GLU A 16 -17.22 -6.05 15.97
CA GLU A 16 -17.02 -7.45 15.54
C GLU A 16 -16.82 -7.57 14.03
N TYR A 17 -15.58 -7.40 13.54
CA TYR A 17 -15.24 -7.80 12.17
C TYR A 17 -13.83 -8.40 12.04
N LEU A 18 -13.79 -9.55 11.34
CA LEU A 18 -12.70 -10.45 10.87
C LEU A 18 -11.68 -10.96 11.90
N ILE A 19 -11.56 -12.26 12.18
CA ILE A 19 -11.16 -13.37 11.30
C ILE A 19 -12.18 -14.53 11.36
N ASP A 20 -12.58 -15.02 10.17
CA ASP A 20 -13.53 -16.11 9.81
C ASP A 20 -15.06 -15.82 9.81
N PRO A 21 -15.60 -15.04 8.83
CA PRO A 21 -17.04 -14.86 8.67
C PRO A 21 -17.66 -15.89 7.69
N PRO A 22 -18.97 -16.19 7.82
CA PRO A 22 -19.68 -17.11 6.92
C PRO A 22 -19.72 -16.59 5.46
N GLU A 23 -19.83 -17.52 4.50
CA GLU A 23 -19.80 -17.31 3.02
C GLU A 23 -20.62 -16.11 2.50
N THR A 24 -21.68 -15.71 3.20
CA THR A 24 -22.58 -14.62 2.80
C THR A 24 -22.03 -13.21 3.07
N VAL A 25 -21.00 -13.05 3.90
CA VAL A 25 -20.32 -11.75 4.14
C VAL A 25 -19.24 -11.47 3.10
N TRP A 26 -18.83 -12.49 2.34
CA TRP A 26 -17.75 -12.41 1.36
C TRP A 26 -18.14 -11.65 0.08
N GLU A 27 -19.43 -11.50 -0.20
CA GLU A 27 -19.91 -11.04 -1.51
C GLU A 27 -19.89 -9.51 -1.71
N ASP A 28 -19.85 -8.66 -0.67
CA ASP A 28 -20.04 -7.21 -0.87
C ASP A 28 -18.93 -6.29 -0.32
N VAL A 29 -18.23 -6.63 0.77
CA VAL A 29 -17.25 -5.70 1.42
C VAL A 29 -15.80 -6.16 1.27
N LEU A 30 -15.56 -7.47 1.15
CA LEU A 30 -14.20 -8.06 1.18
C LEU A 30 -13.64 -8.46 -0.18
N LEU A 31 -14.45 -8.47 -1.24
CA LEU A 31 -13.95 -8.70 -2.59
C LEU A 31 -12.91 -7.65 -2.98
N VAL A 32 -13.11 -6.37 -2.67
CA VAL A 32 -12.20 -5.31 -3.11
C VAL A 32 -10.80 -5.42 -2.49
N ASP A 33 -10.71 -5.68 -1.19
CA ASP A 33 -9.45 -5.71 -0.45
C ASP A 33 -8.73 -7.07 -0.55
N HIS A 34 -9.47 -8.18 -0.60
CA HIS A 34 -8.86 -9.49 -0.83
C HIS A 34 -8.49 -9.73 -2.29
N ILE A 35 -9.22 -9.21 -3.29
CA ILE A 35 -8.76 -9.23 -4.68
C ILE A 35 -7.41 -8.51 -4.77
N SER A 36 -7.30 -7.34 -4.14
CA SER A 36 -6.03 -6.61 -4.09
C SER A 36 -4.93 -7.44 -3.43
N PHE A 37 -5.18 -8.07 -2.27
CA PHE A 37 -4.18 -8.95 -1.66
C PHE A 37 -3.87 -10.20 -2.49
N LEU A 38 -4.84 -10.78 -3.19
CA LEU A 38 -4.65 -11.95 -4.05
C LEU A 38 -3.80 -11.61 -5.28
N ASP A 39 -3.94 -10.41 -5.83
CA ASP A 39 -3.07 -9.90 -6.91
C ASP A 39 -1.66 -9.55 -6.39
N ILE A 40 -1.54 -9.16 -5.11
CA ILE A 40 -0.29 -8.71 -4.48
C ILE A 40 0.51 -9.85 -3.84
N LYS A 41 -0.13 -10.90 -3.32
CA LYS A 41 0.57 -12.04 -2.70
C LYS A 41 1.48 -12.75 -3.70
N ASP A 42 1.11 -12.69 -4.98
CA ASP A 42 1.86 -13.28 -6.09
C ASP A 42 3.03 -12.38 -6.54
N LEU A 43 3.24 -11.23 -5.88
CA LEU A 43 4.44 -10.43 -6.08
C LEU A 43 5.65 -11.14 -5.47
N GLU A 44 6.71 -11.28 -6.27
CA GLU A 44 7.97 -11.90 -5.87
C GLU A 44 8.53 -11.33 -4.56
N ILE A 45 8.32 -10.03 -4.31
CA ILE A 45 8.78 -9.38 -3.08
C ILE A 45 8.03 -9.85 -1.83
N MET A 46 6.72 -10.10 -1.95
CA MET A 46 5.90 -10.62 -0.85
C MET A 46 6.16 -12.11 -0.65
N GLU A 47 6.31 -12.88 -1.72
CA GLU A 47 6.70 -14.28 -1.67
C GLU A 47 8.04 -14.44 -0.94
N ARG A 48 9.08 -13.69 -1.33
CA ARG A 48 10.39 -13.69 -0.65
C ARG A 48 10.31 -13.26 0.82
N ALA A 49 9.44 -12.30 1.14
CA ALA A 49 9.24 -11.89 2.53
C ALA A 49 8.56 -13.01 3.32
N GLN A 50 7.56 -13.66 2.75
CA GLN A 50 6.86 -14.78 3.35
C GLN A 50 7.79 -15.97 3.55
N GLU A 51 8.60 -16.35 2.56
CA GLU A 51 9.65 -17.36 2.70
C GLU A 51 10.63 -17.04 3.84
N ALA A 52 11.07 -15.77 3.92
CA ALA A 52 12.00 -15.34 4.95
C ALA A 52 11.39 -15.33 6.37
N THR A 53 10.09 -15.13 6.50
CA THR A 53 9.39 -15.13 7.79
C THR A 53 8.71 -16.45 8.12
N ASN A 54 8.56 -17.38 7.16
CA ASN A 54 7.77 -18.60 7.29
C ASN A 54 8.20 -19.46 8.49
N GLN A 55 9.50 -19.47 8.79
CA GLN A 55 10.04 -20.19 9.96
C GLN A 55 9.53 -19.64 11.30
N TYR A 56 9.14 -18.37 11.37
CA TYR A 56 8.77 -17.68 12.61
C TYR A 56 7.28 -17.34 12.69
N SER A 57 6.68 -16.95 11.56
CA SER A 57 5.25 -16.70 11.41
C SER A 57 4.90 -16.41 9.94
N GLU A 58 3.93 -17.16 9.43
CA GLU A 58 3.36 -16.98 8.09
C GLU A 58 2.57 -15.67 7.94
N SER A 59 2.01 -15.15 9.02
CA SER A 59 1.08 -14.02 8.97
C SER A 59 1.76 -12.65 9.00
N ILE A 60 3.03 -12.53 9.42
CA ILE A 60 3.68 -11.23 9.59
C ILE A 60 3.65 -10.34 8.32
N PRO A 61 4.04 -10.81 7.12
CA PRO A 61 4.01 -9.98 5.92
C PRO A 61 2.60 -9.56 5.52
N ARG A 62 1.62 -10.45 5.66
CA ARG A 62 0.21 -10.17 5.40
C ARG A 62 -0.34 -9.11 6.35
N GLU A 63 -0.12 -9.27 7.65
CA GLU A 63 -0.58 -8.32 8.66
C GLU A 63 0.12 -6.97 8.53
N ALA A 64 1.41 -6.96 8.18
CA ALA A 64 2.13 -5.73 7.86
C ALA A 64 1.51 -5.02 6.65
N TRP A 65 1.20 -5.76 5.59
CA TRP A 65 0.57 -5.20 4.40
C TRP A 65 -0.79 -4.59 4.72
N MET A 66 -1.65 -5.33 5.44
CA MET A 66 -2.97 -4.83 5.83
C MET A 66 -2.85 -3.60 6.73
N GLY A 67 -1.91 -3.58 7.68
CA GLY A 67 -1.69 -2.42 8.55
C GLY A 67 -1.12 -1.18 7.84
N LEU A 68 -0.42 -1.35 6.72
CA LEU A 68 0.10 -0.25 5.92
C LEU A 68 -0.89 0.25 4.86
N TYR A 69 -1.68 -0.67 4.30
CA TYR A 69 -2.68 -0.37 3.28
C TYR A 69 -3.97 0.23 3.90
N ALA A 70 -4.51 -0.42 4.93
CA ALA A 70 -5.76 0.00 5.56
C ALA A 70 -5.50 1.02 6.68
N PRO A 71 -6.13 2.21 6.64
CA PRO A 71 -5.94 3.25 7.68
C PRO A 71 -6.56 2.86 9.03
N ILE A 72 -7.55 1.97 9.04
CA ILE A 72 -8.18 1.42 10.23
C ILE A 72 -8.06 -0.10 10.12
N ASN A 73 -7.07 -0.69 10.80
CA ASN A 73 -6.98 -2.14 10.92
C ASN A 73 -7.55 -2.55 12.29
N PRO A 74 -8.84 -2.96 12.37
CA PRO A 74 -9.39 -3.44 13.62
C PRO A 74 -8.79 -4.81 13.94
N LEU A 75 -7.75 -4.85 14.77
CA LEU A 75 -7.29 -6.09 15.37
C LEU A 75 -8.42 -6.63 16.25
N LYS A 76 -8.97 -7.81 15.93
CA LYS A 76 -10.01 -8.47 16.74
C LYS A 76 -9.60 -8.59 18.21
N LYS A 77 -10.56 -8.41 19.14
CA LYS A 77 -10.34 -8.67 20.59
C LYS A 77 -9.91 -10.12 20.84
N THR A 78 -10.51 -11.09 20.13
CA THR A 78 -10.15 -12.52 20.17
C THR A 78 -9.54 -12.96 18.83
N VAL A 79 -8.30 -13.41 18.85
CA VAL A 79 -7.53 -13.79 17.66
C VAL A 79 -7.20 -15.28 17.77
N SER A 80 -7.17 -15.99 16.63
CA SER A 80 -6.73 -17.39 16.60
C SER A 80 -5.34 -17.53 17.21
N ASP A 81 -5.07 -18.66 17.87
CA ASP A 81 -3.77 -18.91 18.49
C ASP A 81 -2.61 -18.81 17.48
N SER A 82 -2.91 -19.09 16.20
CA SER A 82 -1.99 -18.94 15.07
C SER A 82 -1.53 -17.50 14.80
N MET A 83 -2.26 -16.49 15.25
CA MET A 83 -1.96 -15.08 14.97
C MET A 83 -1.63 -14.27 16.22
N CYS A 84 -1.59 -14.89 17.40
CA CYS A 84 -1.28 -14.21 18.66
C CYS A 84 0.05 -13.44 18.63
N VAL A 85 1.08 -14.05 18.04
CA VAL A 85 2.42 -13.46 17.88
C VAL A 85 2.39 -12.21 16.99
N ALA A 86 1.77 -12.32 15.81
CA ALA A 86 1.63 -11.20 14.89
C ALA A 86 0.78 -10.08 15.51
N LYS A 87 -0.35 -10.42 16.16
CA LYS A 87 -1.19 -9.47 16.89
C LYS A 87 -0.38 -8.67 17.89
N ASN A 88 0.44 -9.31 18.72
CA ASN A 88 1.23 -8.64 19.75
C ASN A 88 2.24 -7.65 19.12
N ILE A 89 2.91 -8.05 18.03
CA ILE A 89 3.80 -7.17 17.25
C ILE A 89 3.03 -5.95 16.72
N PHE A 90 1.91 -6.15 16.02
CA PHE A 90 1.21 -5.04 15.35
C PHE A 90 0.43 -4.15 16.31
N GLN A 91 -0.10 -4.70 17.41
CA GLN A 91 -0.72 -3.90 18.47
C GLN A 91 0.27 -2.88 19.03
N ARG A 92 1.54 -3.26 19.17
CA ARG A 92 2.62 -2.35 19.58
C ARG A 92 3.04 -1.41 18.46
N ALA A 93 3.21 -1.94 17.24
CA ALA A 93 3.68 -1.17 16.10
C ALA A 93 2.74 0.00 15.78
N ILE A 94 1.42 -0.20 15.80
CA ILE A 94 0.42 0.84 15.46
C ILE A 94 0.52 2.07 16.37
N GLU A 95 0.94 1.91 17.62
CA GLU A 95 1.13 3.01 18.56
C GLU A 95 2.42 3.81 18.30
N MET A 96 3.35 3.28 17.50
CA MET A 96 4.65 3.88 17.26
C MET A 96 4.59 5.00 16.20
N PRO A 97 5.28 6.14 16.43
CA PRO A 97 5.34 7.22 15.44
C PRO A 97 6.03 6.77 14.14
N GLU A 98 6.99 5.86 14.22
CA GLU A 98 7.68 5.28 13.06
C GLU A 98 6.69 4.52 12.17
N TRP A 99 5.73 3.80 12.75
CA TRP A 99 4.73 3.05 11.98
C TRP A 99 3.80 3.97 11.23
N LYS A 100 3.35 5.05 11.87
CA LYS A 100 2.55 6.09 11.22
C LYS A 100 3.31 6.76 10.08
N ARG A 101 4.63 6.96 10.23
CA ARG A 101 5.49 7.45 9.14
C ARG A 101 5.52 6.45 7.98
N LEU A 102 5.76 5.16 8.24
CA LEU A 102 5.75 4.13 7.19
C LEU A 102 4.38 4.04 6.49
N GLN A 103 3.28 4.09 7.24
CA GLN A 103 1.92 4.10 6.70
C GLN A 103 1.67 5.35 5.82
N SER A 104 2.14 6.52 6.26
CA SER A 104 2.06 7.75 5.45
C SER A 104 2.89 7.66 4.16
N CYS A 105 4.05 6.97 4.20
CA CYS A 105 4.86 6.70 3.02
C CYS A 105 4.17 5.72 2.06
N ALA A 106 3.44 4.72 2.55
CA ALA A 106 2.65 3.81 1.71
C ALA A 106 1.48 4.57 1.03
N GLY A 107 0.70 5.32 1.80
CA GLY A 107 -0.31 6.25 1.26
C GLY A 107 -1.53 5.57 0.62
N MET A 108 -2.02 4.47 1.22
CA MET A 108 -3.12 3.63 0.68
C MET A 108 -2.83 3.07 -0.73
N ASP A 109 -1.55 2.99 -1.11
CA ASP A 109 -1.14 2.34 -2.34
C ASP A 109 -0.82 0.85 -2.06
N PRO A 110 -1.49 -0.08 -2.74
CA PRO A 110 -1.34 -1.52 -2.49
C PRO A 110 0.08 -2.03 -2.74
N VAL A 111 0.75 -1.50 -3.78
CA VAL A 111 2.11 -1.89 -4.16
C VAL A 111 3.10 -1.27 -3.18
N ALA A 112 2.97 0.01 -2.85
CA ALA A 112 3.82 0.65 -1.84
C ALA A 112 3.69 -0.02 -0.46
N ALA A 113 2.46 -0.40 -0.08
CA ALA A 113 2.22 -1.19 1.12
C ALA A 113 2.90 -2.56 1.06
N ALA A 114 2.92 -3.23 -0.11
CA ALA A 114 3.60 -4.51 -0.29
C ALA A 114 5.11 -4.40 -0.12
N PHE A 115 5.74 -3.41 -0.77
CA PHE A 115 7.17 -3.14 -0.59
C PHE A 115 7.51 -2.80 0.87
N GLY A 116 6.71 -1.92 1.49
CA GLY A 116 6.87 -1.55 2.89
C GLY A 116 6.72 -2.74 3.84
N ALA A 117 5.71 -3.58 3.62
CA ALA A 117 5.44 -4.76 4.43
C ALA A 117 6.52 -5.83 4.30
N ALA A 118 6.96 -6.11 3.06
CA ALA A 118 8.01 -7.07 2.78
C ALA A 118 9.34 -6.68 3.43
N HIS A 119 9.72 -5.40 3.31
CA HIS A 119 10.92 -4.86 3.93
C HIS A 119 10.84 -4.83 5.45
N PHE A 120 9.70 -4.36 5.99
CA PHE A 120 9.48 -4.34 7.43
C PHE A 120 9.58 -5.73 8.02
N SER A 121 8.91 -6.72 7.42
CA SER A 121 8.90 -8.10 7.92
C SER A 121 10.29 -8.72 7.95
N LYS A 122 11.06 -8.54 6.87
CA LYS A 122 12.44 -9.06 6.80
C LYS A 122 13.36 -8.37 7.81
N GLU A 123 13.29 -7.05 7.94
CA GLU A 123 14.11 -6.30 8.90
C GLU A 123 13.70 -6.58 10.35
N LEU A 124 12.41 -6.74 10.61
CA LEU A 124 11.90 -7.10 11.93
C LEU A 124 12.48 -8.44 12.35
N ILE A 125 12.28 -9.48 11.54
CA ILE A 125 12.83 -10.81 11.84
C ILE A 125 14.35 -10.73 12.00
N ASN A 126 15.09 -10.04 11.14
CA ASN A 126 16.54 -9.94 11.30
C ASN A 126 16.97 -9.32 12.63
N ASN A 127 16.27 -8.29 13.11
CA ASN A 127 16.63 -7.53 14.31
C ASN A 127 15.99 -8.06 15.60
N LEU A 128 15.06 -9.02 15.53
CA LEU A 128 14.45 -9.60 16.73
C LEU A 128 15.49 -10.30 17.61
N PRO A 129 15.34 -10.23 18.96
CA PRO A 129 16.20 -10.95 19.90
C PRO A 129 16.17 -12.46 19.65
N PRO A 130 17.30 -13.17 19.81
CA PRO A 130 17.37 -14.63 19.57
C PRO A 130 16.39 -15.39 20.47
N GLU A 131 16.19 -14.96 21.72
CA GLU A 131 15.30 -15.65 22.65
C GLU A 131 13.83 -15.56 22.23
N VAL A 132 13.46 -14.52 21.47
CA VAL A 132 12.13 -14.35 20.89
C VAL A 132 12.01 -15.18 19.60
N LYS A 133 13.04 -15.18 18.76
CA LYS A 133 13.10 -15.98 17.53
C LYS A 133 12.91 -17.47 17.80
N ASP A 134 13.66 -18.01 18.75
CA ASP A 134 13.60 -19.44 19.10
C ASP A 134 12.19 -19.85 19.54
N ARG A 135 11.50 -18.98 20.30
CA ARG A 135 10.12 -19.22 20.76
C ARG A 135 9.09 -19.07 19.66
N MET A 136 9.29 -18.11 18.75
CA MET A 136 8.44 -17.97 17.56
C MET A 136 8.57 -19.19 16.64
N GLU A 137 9.79 -19.69 16.45
CA GLU A 137 10.04 -20.89 15.67
C GLU A 137 9.40 -22.13 16.30
N GLU A 138 9.54 -22.32 17.62
CA GLU A 138 8.86 -23.40 18.36
C GLU A 138 7.33 -23.34 18.16
N ALA A 139 6.74 -22.15 18.30
CA ALA A 139 5.31 -21.95 18.09
C ALA A 139 4.88 -22.24 16.64
N GLN A 140 5.71 -21.89 15.65
CA GLN A 140 5.41 -22.15 14.25
C GLN A 140 5.55 -23.64 13.89
N GLN A 141 6.55 -24.33 14.44
CA GLN A 141 6.70 -25.78 14.26
C GLN A 141 5.51 -26.55 14.84
N ASP A 142 5.03 -26.18 16.03
CA ASP A 142 3.84 -26.79 16.63
C ASP A 142 2.58 -26.55 15.77
N ARG A 143 2.46 -25.37 15.13
CA ARG A 143 1.36 -25.08 14.20
C ARG A 143 1.43 -25.92 12.93
N ASN A 144 2.63 -26.09 12.37
CA ASN A 144 2.82 -26.94 11.20
C ASN A 144 2.41 -28.39 11.52
N GLN A 145 2.62 -28.86 12.75
CA GLN A 145 2.13 -30.16 13.20
C GLN A 145 0.61 -30.23 13.24
N VAL A 146 -0.07 -29.20 13.77
CA VAL A 146 -1.55 -29.12 13.77
C VAL A 146 -2.09 -29.15 12.35
N SER A 147 -1.56 -28.33 11.44
CA SER A 147 -2.00 -28.31 10.04
C SER A 147 -1.77 -29.65 9.33
N GLN A 148 -0.66 -30.33 9.60
CA GLN A 148 -0.41 -31.68 9.08
C GLN A 148 -1.43 -32.71 9.59
N LEU A 149 -1.81 -32.62 10.87
CA LEU A 149 -2.84 -33.49 11.46
C LEU A 149 -4.22 -33.19 10.87
N GLU A 150 -4.60 -31.92 10.74
CA GLU A 150 -5.87 -31.49 10.11
C GLU A 150 -5.98 -32.01 8.68
N ASN A 151 -4.95 -31.83 7.86
CA ASN A 151 -4.90 -32.33 6.49
C ASN A 151 -5.05 -33.85 6.43
N ARG A 152 -4.44 -34.57 7.40
CA ARG A 152 -4.52 -36.03 7.48
C ARG A 152 -5.92 -36.50 7.90
N ILE A 153 -6.55 -35.82 8.85
CA ILE A 153 -7.94 -36.09 9.26
C ILE A 153 -8.89 -35.83 8.08
N GLN A 154 -8.73 -34.71 7.37
CA GLN A 154 -9.54 -34.39 6.21
C GLN A 154 -9.36 -35.42 5.08
N ALA A 155 -8.13 -35.85 4.82
CA ALA A 155 -7.86 -36.91 3.85
C ALA A 155 -8.53 -38.24 4.24
N LEU A 156 -8.49 -38.62 5.52
CA LEU A 156 -9.17 -39.82 6.00
C LEU A 156 -10.69 -39.72 5.92
N ARG A 157 -11.26 -38.54 6.21
CA ARG A 157 -12.70 -38.30 6.06
C ARG A 157 -13.15 -38.44 4.61
N MET A 158 -12.41 -37.86 3.66
CA MET A 158 -12.70 -38.04 2.23
C MET A 158 -12.62 -39.52 1.79
N VAL A 159 -11.67 -40.28 2.32
CA VAL A 159 -11.57 -41.72 2.04
C VAL A 159 -12.75 -42.48 2.67
N ALA A 160 -13.10 -42.18 3.91
CA ALA A 160 -14.24 -42.79 4.59
C ALA A 160 -15.56 -42.51 3.87
N ASP A 161 -15.79 -41.27 3.41
CA ASP A 161 -16.97 -40.88 2.63
C ASP A 161 -17.03 -41.65 1.30
N SER A 162 -15.90 -41.75 0.58
CA SER A 162 -15.83 -42.50 -0.68
C SER A 162 -16.09 -44.01 -0.52
N ILE A 163 -15.72 -44.58 0.63
CA ILE A 163 -15.98 -45.98 0.98
C ILE A 163 -17.42 -46.17 1.46
N GLY A 164 -17.99 -45.19 2.16
CA GLY A 164 -19.41 -45.19 2.53
C GLY A 164 -20.32 -45.29 1.31
N ASP A 165 -20.08 -44.45 0.30
CA ASP A 165 -20.85 -44.43 -0.95
C ASP A 165 -20.70 -45.73 -1.77
N ALA A 166 -19.52 -46.37 -1.72
CA ALA A 166 -19.26 -47.65 -2.40
C ALA A 166 -19.73 -48.88 -1.59
N GLY A 167 -19.74 -48.78 -0.27
CA GLY A 167 -20.05 -49.85 0.68
C GLY A 167 -21.53 -50.22 0.73
N GLU A 168 -22.43 -49.26 0.48
CA GLU A 168 -23.87 -49.50 0.32
C GLU A 168 -24.20 -50.48 -0.82
N GLN A 169 -23.28 -50.67 -1.79
CA GLN A 169 -23.47 -51.56 -2.93
C GLN A 169 -22.92 -52.99 -2.73
N ASN A 170 -21.99 -53.24 -1.79
CA ASN A 170 -21.23 -54.50 -1.73
C ASN A 170 -21.12 -55.18 -0.35
N GLY A 171 -21.64 -54.62 0.74
CA GLY A 171 -21.82 -55.34 2.02
C GLY A 171 -20.54 -55.75 2.79
N GLN A 172 -19.35 -55.54 2.23
CA GLN A 172 -18.04 -55.81 2.85
C GLN A 172 -17.34 -54.56 3.42
N GLY A 173 -17.93 -53.37 3.30
CA GLY A 173 -17.29 -52.10 3.71
C GLY A 173 -17.25 -51.82 5.22
N ASN A 174 -17.97 -52.58 6.04
CA ASN A 174 -18.22 -52.20 7.44
C ASN A 174 -16.99 -52.32 8.37
N GLU A 175 -16.11 -53.31 8.15
CA GLU A 175 -14.88 -53.47 8.96
C GLU A 175 -13.83 -52.41 8.62
N GLN A 176 -13.68 -52.05 7.34
CA GLN A 176 -12.76 -50.99 6.90
C GLN A 176 -13.23 -49.60 7.34
N LEU A 177 -14.55 -49.35 7.36
CA LEU A 177 -15.13 -48.12 7.90
C LEU A 177 -14.89 -47.97 9.41
N GLN A 178 -14.99 -49.05 10.19
CA GLN A 178 -14.69 -49.00 11.62
C GLN A 178 -13.21 -48.72 11.91
N ASP A 179 -12.28 -49.34 11.18
CA ASP A 179 -10.84 -49.08 11.37
C ASP A 179 -10.47 -47.63 10.99
N LEU A 180 -11.06 -47.10 9.91
CA LEU A 180 -10.89 -45.70 9.51
C LEU A 180 -11.49 -44.70 10.52
N GLN A 181 -12.64 -45.01 11.09
CA GLN A 181 -13.25 -44.21 12.16
C GLN A 181 -12.37 -44.20 13.41
N GLN A 182 -11.84 -45.36 13.81
CA GLN A 182 -10.96 -45.46 14.97
C GLN A 182 -9.64 -44.69 14.76
N GLN A 183 -9.07 -44.74 13.55
CA GLN A 183 -7.91 -43.93 13.19
C GLN A 183 -8.21 -42.42 13.16
N ALA A 184 -9.42 -42.02 12.76
CA ALA A 184 -9.85 -40.63 12.81
C ALA A 184 -9.98 -40.15 14.26
N ASP A 185 -10.59 -40.94 15.14
CA ASP A 185 -10.74 -40.62 16.57
C ASP A 185 -9.37 -40.48 17.28
N ASP A 186 -8.43 -41.38 16.98
CA ASP A 186 -7.06 -41.31 17.52
C ASP A 186 -6.33 -40.05 17.04
N LEU A 187 -6.50 -39.67 15.76
CA LEU A 187 -5.92 -38.44 15.21
C LEU A 187 -6.59 -37.18 15.76
N GLU A 188 -7.90 -37.20 16.01
CA GLU A 188 -8.61 -36.09 16.66
C GLU A 188 -8.13 -35.87 18.10
N SER A 189 -7.86 -36.95 18.84
CA SER A 189 -7.23 -36.88 20.17
C SER A 189 -5.80 -36.31 20.10
N CYS A 190 -5.02 -36.72 19.10
CA CYS A 190 -3.68 -36.15 18.84
C CYS A 190 -3.76 -34.67 18.47
N LEU A 191 -4.75 -34.27 17.66
CA LEU A 191 -5.00 -32.89 17.26
C LEU A 191 -5.35 -32.04 18.48
N ALA A 192 -6.21 -32.52 19.38
CA ALA A 192 -6.55 -31.79 20.60
C ALA A 192 -5.30 -31.50 21.48
N GLN A 193 -4.39 -32.47 21.60
CA GLN A 193 -3.13 -32.28 22.31
C GLN A 193 -2.18 -31.31 21.58
N ALA A 194 -2.09 -31.42 20.26
CA ALA A 194 -1.27 -30.53 19.44
C ALA A 194 -1.78 -29.08 19.50
N VAL A 195 -3.10 -28.85 19.47
CA VAL A 195 -3.74 -27.54 19.63
C VAL A 195 -3.43 -26.95 21.02
N ALA A 196 -3.53 -27.75 22.09
CA ALA A 196 -3.14 -27.30 23.43
C ALA A 196 -1.66 -26.89 23.51
N LYS A 197 -0.79 -27.63 22.80
CA LYS A 197 0.64 -27.31 22.71
C LYS A 197 0.88 -26.01 21.95
N VAL A 198 0.20 -25.78 20.82
CA VAL A 198 0.24 -24.51 20.07
C VAL A 198 -0.19 -23.33 20.93
N HIS A 199 -1.23 -23.50 21.74
CA HIS A 199 -1.66 -22.46 22.67
C HIS A 199 -0.55 -22.12 23.67
N GLN A 200 0.07 -23.15 24.27
CA GLN A 200 1.16 -22.98 25.22
C GLN A 200 2.42 -22.34 24.60
N SER A 201 2.84 -22.80 23.42
CA SER A 201 4.03 -22.25 22.74
C SER A 201 3.79 -20.82 22.23
N SER A 202 2.58 -20.52 21.76
CA SER A 202 2.18 -19.15 21.37
C SER A 202 2.18 -18.19 22.57
N GLN A 203 1.69 -18.64 23.74
CA GLN A 203 1.79 -17.86 24.98
C GLN A 203 3.24 -17.66 25.42
N ALA A 204 4.07 -18.71 25.36
CA ALA A 204 5.49 -18.62 25.72
C ALA A 204 6.25 -17.64 24.81
N ALA A 205 5.91 -17.57 23.53
CA ALA A 205 6.44 -16.58 22.59
C ALA A 205 6.00 -15.15 22.95
N ALA A 206 4.72 -14.94 23.28
CA ALA A 206 4.23 -13.65 23.75
C ALA A 206 4.93 -13.19 25.03
N GLU A 207 5.08 -14.07 26.02
CA GLU A 207 5.83 -13.77 27.24
C GLU A 207 7.31 -13.47 26.98
N ALA A 208 7.94 -14.16 26.03
CA ALA A 208 9.32 -13.89 25.66
C ALA A 208 9.47 -12.48 25.05
N MET A 209 8.49 -12.06 24.24
CA MET A 209 8.44 -10.68 23.74
C MET A 209 8.24 -9.66 24.87
N ASP A 210 7.38 -9.96 25.84
CA ASP A 210 7.14 -9.09 27.00
C ASP A 210 8.39 -8.97 27.88
N ARG A 211 9.09 -10.10 28.13
CA ARG A 211 10.37 -10.09 28.87
C ARG A 211 11.46 -9.31 28.14
N ALA A 212 11.42 -9.28 26.81
CA ALA A 212 12.38 -8.57 25.96
C ALA A 212 11.82 -7.25 25.40
N GLU A 213 10.80 -6.65 26.01
CA GLU A 213 9.99 -5.56 25.45
C GLU A 213 10.84 -4.42 24.85
N ALA A 214 11.81 -3.89 25.61
CA ALA A 214 12.65 -2.79 25.14
C ALA A 214 13.46 -3.15 23.89
N ARG A 215 13.97 -4.39 23.81
CA ARG A 215 14.74 -4.87 22.65
C ARG A 215 13.83 -5.12 21.45
N VAL A 216 12.65 -5.70 21.68
CA VAL A 216 11.63 -5.90 20.62
C VAL A 216 11.15 -4.56 20.08
N ARG A 217 10.87 -3.58 20.96
CA ARG A 217 10.48 -2.22 20.56
C ARG A 217 11.57 -1.51 19.77
N HIS A 218 12.83 -1.67 20.16
CA HIS A 218 13.96 -1.13 19.40
C HIS A 218 14.07 -1.79 18.01
N ALA A 219 13.95 -3.11 17.93
CA ALA A 219 13.97 -3.85 16.67
C ALA A 219 12.82 -3.42 15.75
N MET A 220 11.60 -3.26 16.29
CA MET A 220 10.45 -2.73 15.56
C MET A 220 10.71 -1.31 15.05
N ALA A 221 11.16 -0.39 15.92
CA ALA A 221 11.44 1.00 15.52
C ALA A 221 12.48 1.08 14.40
N GLN A 222 13.55 0.29 14.51
CA GLN A 222 14.60 0.21 13.51
C GLN A 222 14.08 -0.37 12.18
N ALA A 223 13.33 -1.48 12.23
CA ALA A 223 12.75 -2.11 11.05
C ALA A 223 11.77 -1.18 10.32
N THR A 224 10.90 -0.51 11.07
CA THR A 224 9.94 0.44 10.54
C THR A 224 10.61 1.69 9.97
N SER A 225 11.57 2.29 10.68
CA SER A 225 12.30 3.46 10.16
C SER A 225 13.05 3.12 8.88
N LYS A 226 13.78 2.01 8.86
CA LYS A 226 14.55 1.59 7.69
C LYS A 226 13.65 1.27 6.50
N SER A 227 12.48 0.69 6.75
CA SER A 227 11.49 0.40 5.71
C SER A 227 10.82 1.68 5.21
N ALA A 228 10.62 2.68 6.06
CA ALA A 228 10.09 3.98 5.65
C ALA A 228 11.09 4.74 4.79
N ASP A 229 12.37 4.69 5.16
CA ASP A 229 13.46 5.29 4.39
C ASP A 229 13.62 4.57 3.03
N ASP A 230 13.68 3.23 3.01
CA ASP A 230 13.77 2.45 1.77
C ASP A 230 12.55 2.67 0.84
N LEU A 231 11.34 2.77 1.41
CA LEU A 231 10.13 3.04 0.63
C LEU A 231 10.09 4.47 0.08
N SER A 232 10.58 5.45 0.86
CA SER A 232 10.72 6.83 0.41
C SER A 232 11.74 6.93 -0.72
N ASP A 233 12.92 6.32 -0.56
CA ASP A 233 13.98 6.27 -1.58
C ASP A 233 13.46 5.64 -2.88
N LEU A 234 12.71 4.53 -2.76
CA LEU A 234 12.11 3.85 -3.91
C LEU A 234 11.02 4.72 -4.55
N LYS A 235 10.20 5.45 -3.76
CA LYS A 235 9.18 6.37 -4.29
C LYS A 235 9.81 7.50 -5.10
N ASP A 236 10.82 8.13 -4.53
CA ASP A 236 11.56 9.22 -5.18
C ASP A 236 12.24 8.71 -6.45
N ALA A 237 12.93 7.56 -6.39
CA ALA A 237 13.56 6.95 -7.55
C ALA A 237 12.55 6.62 -8.66
N ALA A 238 11.46 5.93 -8.32
CA ALA A 238 10.41 5.56 -9.26
C ALA A 238 9.84 6.80 -9.96
N GLN A 239 9.55 7.86 -9.19
CA GLN A 239 9.07 9.12 -9.75
C GLN A 239 10.08 9.78 -10.70
N GLU A 240 11.38 9.76 -10.38
CA GLU A 240 12.41 10.35 -11.26
C GLU A 240 12.62 9.54 -12.55
N PHE A 241 12.48 8.22 -12.50
CA PHE A 241 12.54 7.36 -13.67
C PHE A 241 11.22 7.29 -14.46
N GLY A 242 10.17 7.97 -13.99
CA GLY A 242 8.86 7.98 -14.65
C GLY A 242 8.04 6.70 -14.43
N PHE A 243 8.45 5.85 -13.49
CA PHE A 243 7.63 4.74 -13.01
C PHE A 243 6.54 5.29 -12.09
N GLY A 244 5.29 5.21 -12.54
CA GLY A 244 4.14 5.45 -11.68
C GLY A 244 3.93 4.26 -10.75
N TRP A 245 3.61 4.55 -9.49
CA TRP A 245 3.04 3.58 -8.57
C TRP A 245 1.59 3.36 -8.97
N GLY A 246 1.35 2.48 -9.94
CA GLY A 246 0.08 1.79 -10.28
C GLY A 246 -1.29 2.48 -10.25
N PHE A 247 -1.44 3.74 -9.89
CA PHE A 247 -2.72 4.39 -9.59
C PHE A 247 -2.78 5.86 -9.94
N ALA A 248 -1.67 6.46 -10.41
CA ALA A 248 -1.67 7.83 -10.92
C ALA A 248 -2.54 8.01 -12.20
N GLY A 249 -3.23 6.96 -12.68
CA GLY A 249 -4.08 7.01 -13.88
C GLY A 249 -5.20 5.96 -13.96
N GLY A 250 -5.67 5.40 -12.84
CA GLY A 250 -6.85 4.50 -12.81
C GLY A 250 -6.70 3.12 -13.44
N ALA A 251 -5.59 2.84 -14.13
CA ALA A 251 -5.19 1.49 -14.50
C ALA A 251 -4.12 1.03 -13.49
N GLY A 252 -4.36 -0.11 -12.83
CA GLY A 252 -3.41 -0.76 -11.91
C GLY A 252 -1.99 -0.85 -12.48
N ALA A 253 -0.98 -0.98 -11.61
CA ALA A 253 0.39 -1.21 -12.06
C ALA A 253 0.45 -2.48 -12.94
N THR A 254 1.06 -2.40 -14.11
CA THR A 254 1.29 -3.60 -14.91
C THR A 254 2.34 -4.49 -14.23
N ARG A 255 2.27 -5.81 -14.46
CA ARG A 255 3.25 -6.75 -13.91
C ARG A 255 4.70 -6.33 -14.20
N GLU A 256 4.97 -5.90 -15.43
CA GLU A 256 6.28 -5.39 -15.87
C GLU A 256 6.75 -4.17 -15.07
N GLN A 257 5.83 -3.26 -14.69
CA GLN A 257 6.16 -2.11 -13.85
C GLN A 257 6.51 -2.53 -12.43
N ILE A 258 5.84 -3.55 -11.89
CA ILE A 258 6.12 -4.06 -10.54
C ILE A 258 7.45 -4.81 -10.50
N GLU A 259 7.74 -5.62 -11.52
CA GLU A 259 9.05 -6.27 -11.70
C GLU A 259 10.18 -5.22 -11.83
N GLY A 260 9.96 -4.17 -12.63
CA GLY A 260 10.90 -3.05 -12.74
C GLY A 260 11.12 -2.28 -11.43
N LEU A 261 10.06 -2.07 -10.64
CA LEU A 261 10.15 -1.47 -9.30
C LEU A 261 10.96 -2.35 -8.34
N HIS A 262 10.79 -3.68 -8.43
CA HIS A 262 11.54 -4.64 -7.63
C HIS A 262 13.04 -4.64 -7.97
N GLU A 263 13.38 -4.68 -9.26
CA GLU A 263 14.77 -4.54 -9.71
C GLU A 263 15.37 -3.21 -9.26
N LEU A 264 14.63 -2.11 -9.40
CA LEU A 264 15.05 -0.80 -8.94
C LEU A 264 15.32 -0.78 -7.43
N ALA A 265 14.44 -1.39 -6.63
CA ALA A 265 14.63 -1.52 -5.18
C ALA A 265 15.92 -2.28 -4.84
N ASP A 266 16.19 -3.39 -5.53
CA ASP A 266 17.42 -4.17 -5.37
C ASP A 266 18.68 -3.40 -5.80
N PHE A 267 18.60 -2.61 -6.89
CA PHE A 267 19.71 -1.76 -7.33
C PHE A 267 20.00 -0.62 -6.35
N LEU A 268 18.97 0.03 -5.83
CA LEU A 268 19.09 1.10 -4.83
C LEU A 268 19.76 0.60 -3.54
N ARG A 269 19.49 -0.65 -3.16
CA ARG A 269 20.12 -1.27 -1.99
C ARG A 269 21.58 -1.61 -2.20
N LYS A 270 21.93 -2.10 -3.39
CA LYS A 270 23.31 -2.50 -3.71
C LYS A 270 24.22 -1.30 -3.96
N SER A 271 23.69 -0.19 -4.50
CA SER A 271 24.48 0.96 -4.92
C SER A 271 24.27 2.20 -4.04
N LYS A 272 25.22 2.44 -3.12
CA LYS A 272 25.27 3.68 -2.32
C LYS A 272 25.41 4.93 -3.19
N TYR A 273 26.11 4.83 -4.33
CA TYR A 273 26.31 5.95 -5.25
C TYR A 273 25.00 6.36 -5.93
N LEU A 274 24.13 5.39 -6.26
CA LEU A 274 22.85 5.69 -6.89
C LEU A 274 21.93 6.45 -5.93
N LYS A 275 21.87 6.06 -4.64
CA LYS A 275 21.15 6.82 -3.62
C LYS A 275 21.67 8.26 -3.52
N MET A 276 22.99 8.45 -3.47
CA MET A 276 23.59 9.78 -3.42
C MET A 276 23.24 10.62 -4.66
N ILE A 277 23.23 10.02 -5.85
CA ILE A 277 22.82 10.71 -7.09
C ILE A 277 21.34 11.11 -6.99
N LEU A 278 20.45 10.22 -6.57
CA LEU A 278 19.03 10.52 -6.42
C LEU A 278 18.78 11.62 -5.39
N ASP A 279 19.48 11.63 -4.26
CA ASP A 279 19.40 12.70 -3.27
C ASP A 279 19.81 14.05 -3.87
N THR A 280 20.93 14.07 -4.62
CA THR A 280 21.39 15.30 -5.27
C THR A 280 20.44 15.77 -6.37
N LEU A 281 19.85 14.85 -7.14
CA LEU A 281 18.87 15.16 -8.17
C LEU A 281 17.55 15.65 -7.56
N GLY A 282 17.08 15.01 -6.49
CA GLY A 282 15.88 15.41 -5.76
C GLY A 282 16.04 16.80 -5.14
N TRP A 283 17.19 17.07 -4.52
CA TRP A 283 17.53 18.42 -4.04
C TRP A 283 17.57 19.43 -5.19
N ALA A 284 18.27 19.11 -6.28
CA ALA A 284 18.40 20.01 -7.42
C ALA A 284 17.05 20.30 -8.08
N LYS A 285 16.17 19.30 -8.20
CA LYS A 285 14.80 19.45 -8.72
C LYS A 285 13.95 20.33 -7.81
N LYS A 286 14.01 20.15 -6.49
CA LYS A 286 13.34 21.02 -5.50
C LYS A 286 13.86 22.46 -5.58
N MET A 287 15.17 22.65 -5.75
CA MET A 287 15.76 23.96 -5.94
C MET A 287 15.31 24.60 -7.27
N VAL A 288 15.33 23.84 -8.37
CA VAL A 288 14.89 24.31 -9.69
C VAL A 288 13.40 24.66 -9.69
N SER A 289 12.56 23.85 -9.05
CA SER A 289 11.12 24.10 -8.95
C SER A 289 10.81 25.30 -8.05
N ALA A 290 11.60 25.54 -7.00
CA ALA A 290 11.50 26.74 -6.16
C ALA A 290 11.99 28.01 -6.87
N GLU A 291 13.07 27.90 -7.66
CA GLU A 291 13.70 29.01 -8.40
C GLU A 291 13.05 29.25 -9.78
N ARG A 292 12.08 28.41 -10.20
CA ARG A 292 11.24 28.69 -11.36
C ARG A 292 10.55 30.02 -11.12
N ARG A 293 11.05 31.05 -11.81
CA ARG A 293 10.62 32.44 -11.62
C ARG A 293 9.12 32.55 -11.84
N LYS A 294 8.40 32.84 -10.76
CA LYS A 294 7.04 33.33 -10.79
C LYS A 294 7.06 34.73 -11.38
N SER A 295 6.55 34.87 -12.59
CA SER A 295 6.34 36.16 -13.21
C SER A 295 5.02 36.72 -12.69
N LYS A 296 5.01 37.98 -12.25
CA LYS A 296 3.80 38.65 -11.72
C LYS A 296 2.72 38.93 -12.77
N HIS A 297 2.90 38.47 -14.01
CA HIS A 297 2.05 38.80 -15.16
C HIS A 297 1.13 37.62 -15.58
N GLY A 298 0.87 36.67 -14.68
CA GLY A 298 -0.06 35.57 -14.95
C GLY A 298 -1.50 36.07 -15.11
N ARG A 299 -2.23 35.47 -16.06
CA ARG A 299 -3.64 35.78 -16.33
C ARG A 299 -4.59 34.89 -15.52
N GLU A 300 -4.30 34.69 -14.24
CA GLU A 300 -5.06 33.73 -13.42
C GLU A 300 -6.29 34.37 -12.77
N ARG A 301 -6.18 35.61 -12.31
CA ARG A 301 -7.25 36.32 -11.61
C ARG A 301 -7.52 37.69 -12.20
N PHE A 302 -8.77 37.92 -12.62
CA PHE A 302 -9.24 39.26 -12.97
C PHE A 302 -9.22 40.18 -11.74
N THR A 303 -8.70 41.39 -11.91
CA THR A 303 -8.67 42.39 -10.83
C THR A 303 -9.65 43.52 -11.07
N HIS A 304 -9.45 44.29 -12.14
CA HIS A 304 -10.21 45.50 -12.45
C HIS A 304 -10.05 45.89 -13.93
N PHE A 305 -10.85 46.85 -14.36
CA PHE A 305 -10.68 47.48 -15.66
C PHE A 305 -9.82 48.74 -15.53
N ARG A 306 -8.92 48.96 -16.48
CA ARG A 306 -8.10 50.15 -16.58
C ARG A 306 -8.19 50.75 -17.96
N VAL A 307 -8.26 52.07 -18.03
CA VAL A 307 -8.17 52.81 -19.28
C VAL A 307 -6.71 52.89 -19.74
N GLN A 308 -6.44 52.47 -20.97
CA GLN A 308 -5.11 52.54 -21.58
C GLN A 308 -5.21 52.52 -23.12
N ASP A 309 -4.06 52.72 -23.77
CA ASP A 309 -3.91 52.62 -25.23
C ASP A 309 -4.27 51.23 -25.76
N LEU A 310 -4.62 51.17 -27.05
CA LEU A 310 -5.08 49.96 -27.74
C LEU A 310 -4.06 48.80 -27.64
N GLU A 311 -4.35 47.89 -26.74
CA GLU A 311 -3.71 46.58 -26.60
C GLU A 311 -4.72 45.44 -26.81
N MET A 312 -4.68 44.80 -27.98
CA MET A 312 -5.67 43.80 -28.41
C MET A 312 -5.79 42.61 -27.45
N GLU A 313 -4.71 42.23 -26.77
CA GLU A 313 -4.68 41.05 -25.93
C GLU A 313 -5.40 41.24 -24.59
N SER A 314 -5.50 42.47 -24.10
CA SER A 314 -6.03 42.82 -22.77
C SER A 314 -7.36 43.59 -22.86
N LEU A 315 -7.91 43.78 -24.05
CA LEU A 315 -9.13 44.55 -24.30
C LEU A 315 -10.31 43.99 -23.47
N ALA A 316 -11.10 44.87 -22.87
CA ALA A 316 -12.26 44.46 -22.10
C ALA A 316 -13.31 43.80 -23.02
N PRO A 317 -14.08 42.79 -22.56
CA PRO A 317 -15.06 42.09 -23.39
C PRO A 317 -16.07 43.01 -24.08
N GLN A 318 -16.46 44.11 -23.44
CA GLN A 318 -17.36 45.11 -24.02
C GLN A 318 -16.74 45.90 -25.16
N GLU A 319 -15.44 46.21 -25.11
CA GLU A 319 -14.75 46.87 -26.23
C GLU A 319 -14.57 45.91 -27.40
N ILE A 320 -14.38 44.62 -27.12
CA ILE A 320 -14.33 43.57 -28.15
C ILE A 320 -15.69 43.49 -28.86
N LEU A 321 -16.79 43.58 -28.10
CA LEU A 321 -18.14 43.64 -28.66
C LEU A 321 -18.37 44.90 -29.48
N ASN A 322 -17.91 46.08 -29.01
CA ASN A 322 -18.02 47.33 -29.76
C ASN A 322 -17.27 47.27 -31.10
N MET A 323 -16.14 46.57 -31.14
CA MET A 323 -15.33 46.36 -32.33
C MET A 323 -15.93 45.32 -33.30
N LEU A 324 -16.42 44.19 -32.79
CA LEU A 324 -16.80 43.03 -33.62
C LEU A 324 -18.28 42.93 -33.95
N ALA A 325 -19.16 43.34 -33.03
CA ALA A 325 -20.59 43.09 -33.15
C ALA A 325 -21.32 44.16 -33.99
N PHE A 326 -20.73 45.34 -34.16
CA PHE A 326 -21.37 46.46 -34.85
C PHE A 326 -20.72 46.75 -36.21
N PRO A 327 -21.53 47.01 -37.25
CA PRO A 327 -21.01 47.27 -38.59
C PRO A 327 -20.22 48.58 -38.64
N VAL A 328 -19.23 48.60 -39.55
CA VAL A 328 -18.41 49.77 -39.84
C VAL A 328 -19.32 50.91 -40.32
N GLY A 329 -19.28 52.04 -39.60
CA GLY A 329 -20.13 53.21 -39.85
C GLY A 329 -21.34 53.35 -38.93
N SER A 330 -21.55 52.42 -38.00
CA SER A 330 -22.46 52.64 -36.87
C SER A 330 -21.88 53.65 -35.88
N ASP A 331 -22.75 54.35 -35.15
CA ASP A 331 -22.34 55.33 -34.13
C ASP A 331 -21.48 54.67 -33.04
N ILE A 332 -21.80 53.43 -32.66
CA ILE A 332 -21.09 52.67 -31.63
C ILE A 332 -19.69 52.24 -32.10
N HIS A 333 -19.55 51.79 -33.35
CA HIS A 333 -18.25 51.46 -33.92
C HIS A 333 -17.39 52.72 -34.11
N THR A 334 -18.01 53.85 -34.45
CA THR A 334 -17.31 55.13 -34.59
C THR A 334 -16.84 55.66 -33.24
N ASP A 335 -17.67 55.56 -32.21
CA ASP A 335 -17.30 55.89 -30.83
C ASP A 335 -16.12 55.04 -30.34
N PHE A 336 -16.13 53.73 -30.61
CA PHE A 336 -14.99 52.86 -30.33
C PHE A 336 -13.71 53.32 -31.04
N LEU A 337 -13.78 53.68 -32.32
CA LEU A 337 -12.60 54.17 -33.06
C LEU A 337 -12.07 55.50 -32.50
N CYS A 338 -12.95 56.41 -32.09
CA CYS A 338 -12.54 57.65 -31.43
C CYS A 338 -11.85 57.38 -30.10
N ARG A 339 -12.44 56.54 -29.25
CA ARG A 339 -11.83 56.14 -27.96
C ARG A 339 -10.52 55.36 -28.15
N ALA A 340 -10.40 54.56 -29.21
CA ALA A 340 -9.16 53.88 -29.58
C ALA A 340 -8.04 54.86 -29.99
N LEU A 341 -8.38 55.94 -30.69
CA LEU A 341 -7.43 56.99 -31.06
C LEU A 341 -7.01 57.85 -29.88
N ASP A 342 -7.93 58.10 -28.95
CA ASP A 342 -7.71 58.91 -27.75
C ASP A 342 -7.04 58.13 -26.60
N GLY A 343 -6.85 56.81 -26.75
CA GLY A 343 -6.29 55.94 -25.69
C GLY A 343 -7.27 55.73 -24.52
N ASP A 344 -8.56 55.90 -24.75
CA ASP A 344 -9.64 55.79 -23.76
C ASP A 344 -10.41 54.46 -23.89
N LEU A 345 -9.68 53.37 -24.08
CA LEU A 345 -10.25 52.02 -24.14
C LEU A 345 -10.14 51.32 -22.80
N LEU A 346 -11.15 50.52 -22.47
CA LEU A 346 -11.14 49.71 -21.26
C LEU A 346 -10.39 48.39 -21.50
N HIS A 347 -9.41 48.11 -20.65
CA HIS A 347 -8.64 46.88 -20.65
C HIS A 347 -8.86 46.11 -19.35
N ALA A 348 -9.06 44.80 -19.46
CA ALA A 348 -9.13 43.88 -18.34
C ALA A 348 -7.72 43.61 -17.81
N GLN A 349 -7.48 43.96 -16.55
CA GLN A 349 -6.22 43.69 -15.86
C GLN A 349 -6.32 42.36 -15.13
N TYR A 350 -5.28 41.55 -15.29
CA TYR A 350 -5.16 40.27 -14.62
C TYR A 350 -3.89 40.24 -13.78
N GLU A 351 -4.02 39.62 -12.61
CA GLU A 351 -2.89 39.27 -11.75
C GLU A 351 -2.82 37.75 -11.64
N GLY A 352 -1.61 37.23 -11.51
CA GLY A 352 -1.36 35.80 -11.42
C GLY A 352 0.13 35.52 -11.50
N ASP A 353 0.51 34.31 -11.10
CA ASP A 353 1.89 33.86 -11.20
C ASP A 353 2.05 33.10 -12.53
N ASP A 354 2.54 33.76 -13.60
CA ASP A 354 2.92 33.03 -14.82
C ASP A 354 4.30 32.40 -14.64
N HIS A 355 4.51 31.22 -15.20
CA HIS A 355 5.78 30.51 -15.10
C HIS A 355 6.70 30.99 -16.24
N ALA A 356 7.51 32.03 -15.98
CA ALA A 356 8.39 32.59 -16.98
C ALA A 356 9.65 31.71 -17.20
N GLY A 357 9.58 30.83 -18.20
CA GLY A 357 10.73 30.12 -18.77
C GLY A 357 10.99 28.72 -18.20
N ARG A 358 11.97 28.01 -18.79
CA ARG A 358 12.30 26.60 -18.47
C ARG A 358 12.97 26.40 -17.10
N GLY A 359 13.28 27.48 -16.37
CA GLY A 359 14.00 27.43 -15.09
C GLY A 359 15.51 27.15 -15.25
N PRO A 360 16.26 27.10 -14.14
CA PRO A 360 17.69 26.78 -14.16
C PRO A 360 17.96 25.37 -14.72
N MET A 361 18.99 25.23 -15.55
CA MET A 361 19.44 23.92 -16.08
C MET A 361 20.43 23.27 -15.11
N VAL A 362 20.14 22.03 -14.73
CA VAL A 362 21.06 21.16 -13.98
C VAL A 362 21.72 20.21 -14.95
N TYR A 363 23.05 20.15 -14.96
CA TYR A 363 23.81 19.17 -15.73
C TYR A 363 24.68 18.34 -14.80
N LEU A 364 24.75 17.04 -15.07
CA LEU A 364 25.66 16.13 -14.38
C LEU A 364 26.97 16.11 -15.17
N ARG A 365 28.07 16.50 -14.53
CA ARG A 365 29.41 16.42 -15.11
C ARG A 365 30.12 15.19 -14.55
N ASP A 366 30.44 14.25 -15.42
CA ASP A 366 31.31 13.13 -15.06
C ASP A 366 32.77 13.60 -14.96
N GLU A 367 33.32 13.52 -13.75
CA GLU A 367 34.75 13.77 -13.48
C GLU A 367 35.56 12.47 -13.39
N SER A 368 34.94 11.31 -13.61
CA SER A 368 35.66 10.06 -13.72
C SER A 368 36.60 10.17 -14.92
N GLY A 369 37.91 10.06 -14.67
CA GLY A 369 38.96 10.25 -15.69
C GLY A 369 38.95 9.25 -16.85
N SER A 370 37.91 8.41 -16.93
CA SER A 370 37.65 7.39 -17.96
C SER A 370 37.44 8.00 -19.36
N MET A 371 36.91 9.22 -19.44
CA MET A 371 36.66 9.91 -20.72
C MET A 371 37.68 11.01 -21.07
N ARG A 372 38.91 10.97 -20.53
CA ARG A 372 40.01 11.80 -21.03
C ARG A 372 40.57 11.18 -22.33
N GLY A 373 39.92 11.50 -23.44
CA GLY A 373 40.40 11.27 -24.81
C GLY A 373 40.43 12.58 -25.58
#